data_AF-A0A1M7BXW0-F1
#
_entry.id   AF-A0A1M7BXW0-F1
#
_cell.length_a   1.000
_cell.length_b   1.000
_cell.length_c   1.000
_cell.angle_alpha   90.00
_cell.angle_beta   90.00
_cell.angle_gamma   90.00
#
_symmetry.space_group_name_H-M   'P 1'
#
loop_
_entity.id
_entity.type
_entity.pdbx_description
1 polymer ?
#
loop_
_entity_poly.entity_id
_entity_poly.type
_entity_poly.pdbx_seq_one_letter_code
_entity_poly.pdbx_strand_id
1 'polypeptide(L)'
;MIRYLFIVVSCLTLIGTQLMIYNVFRDINSQLNNFFEKETVTCKIENTRELESAIGRGTYTEIQTDCGNYPILLEDFTNSDVIKKGSYLSKKPQNNEFEVFSNNKSYHFILTSYKDYEMTLRILFFISTVIVISVTYYKLFINKS
;
A
#
# COMPACT_ATOMS: atom_id res chain seq x y z
N MET A 1 -18.68 -25.98 27.29
CA MET A 1 -18.99 -25.91 25.84
C MET A 1 -19.07 -24.47 25.32
N ILE A 2 -19.89 -23.59 25.91
CA ILE A 2 -20.06 -22.19 25.43
C ILE A 2 -18.77 -21.35 25.50
N ARG A 3 -17.96 -21.50 26.55
CA ARG A 3 -16.65 -20.80 26.67
C ARG A 3 -15.66 -21.19 25.57
N TYR A 4 -15.60 -22.47 25.21
CA TYR A 4 -14.73 -22.96 24.12
C TYR A 4 -15.20 -22.45 22.76
N LEU A 5 -16.51 -22.46 22.50
CA LEU A 5 -17.08 -21.90 21.29
C LEU A 5 -16.76 -20.41 21.14
N PHE A 6 -16.84 -19.64 22.24
CA PHE A 6 -16.47 -18.22 22.24
C PHE A 6 -15.00 -18.00 21.84
N ILE A 7 -14.07 -18.80 22.38
CA ILE A 7 -12.64 -18.72 22.04
C ILE A 7 -12.43 -19.03 20.56
N VAL A 8 -13.06 -20.09 20.03
CA VAL A 8 -12.95 -20.46 18.61
C VAL A 8 -13.45 -19.34 17.69
N VAL A 9 -14.62 -18.78 17.97
CA VAL A 9 -15.17 -17.65 17.19
C VAL A 9 -14.27 -16.42 17.27
N SER A 10 -13.71 -16.14 18.44
CA SER A 10 -12.77 -15.01 18.66
C SER A 10 -11.46 -15.18 17.87
N CYS A 11 -10.93 -16.40 17.79
CA CYS A 11 -9.77 -16.69 16.96
C CYS A 11 -10.09 -16.54 15.46
N LEU A 12 -11.26 -17.01 15.02
CA LEU A 12 -11.69 -16.87 13.62
C LEU A 12 -11.88 -15.42 13.22
N THR A 13 -12.44 -14.56 14.09
CA THR A 13 -12.58 -13.13 13.80
C THR A 13 -11.23 -12.42 13.74
N LEU A 14 -10.28 -12.76 14.63
CA LEU A 14 -8.91 -12.24 14.56
C LEU A 14 -8.21 -12.65 13.26
N ILE A 15 -8.27 -13.92 12.87
CA ILE A 15 -7.63 -14.40 11.64
C ILE A 15 -8.30 -13.79 10.40
N GLY A 16 -9.63 -13.78 10.36
CA GLY A 16 -10.40 -13.24 9.23
C GLY A 16 -10.15 -11.76 8.98
N THR A 17 -10.07 -10.95 10.02
CA THR A 17 -9.77 -9.51 9.90
C THR A 17 -8.36 -9.28 9.36
N GLN A 18 -7.37 -10.04 9.84
CA GLN A 18 -5.99 -9.94 9.35
C GLN A 18 -5.86 -10.37 7.88
N LEU A 19 -6.55 -11.45 7.48
CA LEU A 19 -6.59 -11.90 6.09
C LEU A 19 -7.26 -10.90 5.16
N MET A 20 -8.36 -10.28 5.61
CA MET A 20 -9.06 -9.26 4.82
C MET A 20 -8.17 -8.05 4.56
N ILE A 21 -7.49 -7.54 5.59
CA ILE A 21 -6.56 -6.41 5.45
C ILE A 21 -5.41 -6.80 4.52
N TYR A 22 -4.79 -7.96 4.74
CA TYR A 22 -3.71 -8.44 3.87
C TYR A 22 -4.15 -8.53 2.40
N ASN A 23 -5.30 -9.16 2.10
CA ASN A 23 -5.77 -9.31 0.73
C ASN A 23 -6.04 -7.97 0.05
N VAL A 24 -6.58 -7.00 0.79
CA VAL A 24 -6.80 -5.63 0.31
C VAL A 24 -5.50 -4.97 -0.13
N PHE A 25 -4.42 -5.11 0.65
CA PHE A 25 -3.14 -4.47 0.36
C PHE A 25 -2.21 -5.31 -0.52
N ARG A 26 -2.45 -6.61 -0.64
CA ARG A 26 -1.59 -7.55 -1.37
C ARG A 26 -1.42 -7.15 -2.82
N ASP A 27 -2.51 -6.90 -3.53
CA ASP A 27 -2.47 -6.64 -4.96
C ASP A 27 -1.80 -5.28 -5.26
N ILE A 28 -2.08 -4.28 -4.41
CA ILE A 28 -1.44 -2.96 -4.41
C ILE A 28 0.08 -3.05 -4.19
N ASN A 29 0.49 -3.71 -3.12
CA ASN A 29 1.90 -3.84 -2.75
C ASN A 29 2.64 -4.71 -3.77
N SER A 30 2.00 -5.72 -4.35
CA SER A 30 2.60 -6.54 -5.41
C SER A 30 2.88 -5.74 -6.67
N GLN A 31 1.98 -4.83 -7.07
CA GLN A 31 2.19 -3.98 -8.24
C GLN A 31 3.30 -2.95 -8.00
N LEU A 32 3.33 -2.33 -6.82
CA LEU A 32 4.38 -1.37 -6.46
C LEU A 32 5.76 -2.03 -6.32
N ASN A 33 5.83 -3.24 -5.75
CA ASN A 33 7.09 -3.96 -5.56
C ASN A 33 7.84 -4.19 -6.89
N ASN A 34 7.11 -4.45 -7.97
CA ASN A 34 7.72 -4.57 -9.30
C ASN A 34 8.48 -3.30 -9.69
N PHE A 35 7.98 -2.11 -9.35
CA PHE A 35 8.70 -0.87 -9.60
C PHE A 35 9.87 -0.68 -8.62
N PHE A 36 9.70 -1.02 -7.32
CA PHE A 36 10.76 -0.92 -6.31
C PHE A 36 11.98 -1.80 -6.62
N GLU A 37 11.77 -3.01 -7.14
CA GLU A 37 12.85 -3.97 -7.40
C GLU A 37 13.52 -3.74 -8.75
N LYS A 38 12.82 -3.14 -9.71
CA LYS A 38 13.36 -2.96 -11.06
C LYS A 38 14.32 -1.79 -11.14
N GLU A 39 15.47 -2.03 -11.77
CA GLU A 39 16.37 -1.00 -12.25
C GLU A 39 15.82 -0.40 -13.55
N THR A 40 15.73 0.93 -13.61
CA THR A 40 15.25 1.64 -14.78
C THR A 40 16.29 2.67 -15.18
N VAL A 41 17.03 2.41 -16.25
CA VAL A 41 18.08 3.32 -16.73
C VAL A 41 17.52 4.13 -17.88
N THR A 42 17.12 5.37 -17.60
CA THR A 42 16.77 6.40 -18.59
C THR A 42 15.67 5.96 -19.58
N CYS A 43 14.47 5.70 -19.06
CA CYS A 43 13.32 5.30 -19.86
C CYS A 43 12.44 6.50 -20.19
N LYS A 44 12.06 6.66 -21.45
CA LYS A 44 11.25 7.79 -21.90
C LYS A 44 9.79 7.56 -21.51
N ILE A 45 9.19 8.56 -20.87
CA ILE A 45 7.76 8.56 -20.57
C ILE A 45 6.98 8.80 -21.87
N GLU A 46 6.16 7.83 -22.25
CA GLU A 46 5.29 7.89 -23.42
C GLU A 46 3.90 8.41 -23.06
N ASN A 47 3.41 8.04 -21.88
CA ASN A 47 2.10 8.44 -21.37
C ASN A 47 2.03 8.30 -19.85
N THR A 48 1.03 8.95 -19.25
CA THR A 48 0.64 8.74 -17.85
C THR A 48 -0.84 8.44 -17.78
N ARG A 49 -1.23 7.49 -16.93
CA ARG A 49 -2.63 7.11 -16.74
C ARG A 49 -2.93 7.03 -15.26
N GLU A 50 -4.00 7.68 -14.83
CA GLU A 50 -4.56 7.44 -13.50
C GLU A 50 -5.28 6.09 -13.49
N LEU A 51 -4.93 5.23 -12.54
CA LEU A 51 -5.64 4.00 -12.28
C LEU A 51 -6.61 4.24 -11.13
N GLU A 52 -7.90 4.12 -11.42
CA GLU A 52 -8.98 4.13 -10.43
C GLU A 52 -8.92 2.85 -9.60
N SER A 53 -8.00 2.80 -8.66
CA SER A 53 -7.98 1.73 -7.67
C SER A 53 -7.06 2.15 -6.54
N ALA A 54 -7.50 2.84 -5.50
CA ALA A 54 -6.84 2.64 -4.21
C ALA A 54 -7.81 2.85 -3.05
N ILE A 55 -7.61 2.05 -2.01
CA ILE A 55 -8.30 2.19 -0.74
C ILE A 55 -7.61 3.33 0.01
N GLY A 56 -8.33 4.43 0.21
CA GLY A 56 -7.77 5.72 0.66
C GLY A 56 -7.76 6.76 -0.47
N ARG A 57 -7.52 8.03 -0.16
CA ARG A 57 -7.56 9.17 -1.11
C ARG A 57 -6.45 9.16 -2.20
N GLY A 58 -5.87 8.02 -2.54
CA GLY A 58 -4.81 7.93 -3.54
C GLY A 58 -5.33 7.40 -4.88
N THR A 59 -5.03 8.09 -5.97
CA THR A 59 -5.02 7.51 -7.32
C THR A 59 -3.61 7.01 -7.60
N TYR A 60 -3.45 5.80 -8.14
CA TYR A 60 -2.15 5.40 -8.69
C TYR A 60 -1.95 6.12 -10.02
N THR A 61 -0.73 6.55 -10.27
CA THR A 61 -0.34 7.00 -11.60
C THR A 61 0.50 5.90 -12.22
N GLU A 62 -0.02 5.27 -13.27
CA GLU A 62 0.77 4.41 -14.13
C GLU A 62 1.60 5.29 -15.07
N ILE A 63 2.92 5.18 -14.98
CA ILE A 63 3.85 5.76 -15.94
C ILE A 63 4.10 4.71 -17.01
N GLN A 64 3.67 5.00 -18.23
CA GLN A 64 3.95 4.19 -19.40
C GLN A 64 5.24 4.69 -20.03
N THR A 65 6.26 3.83 -20.05
CA THR A 65 7.57 4.13 -20.63
C THR A 65 7.89 3.18 -21.77
N ASP A 66 8.85 3.56 -22.61
CA ASP A 66 9.43 2.69 -23.64
C ASP A 66 10.05 1.39 -23.09
N CYS A 67 10.39 1.36 -21.80
CA CYS A 67 10.92 0.19 -21.10
C CYS A 67 9.84 -0.66 -20.38
N GLY A 68 8.58 -0.23 -20.40
CA GLY A 68 7.46 -0.89 -19.73
C GLY A 68 6.57 0.05 -18.93
N ASN A 69 5.53 -0.52 -18.33
CA ASN A 69 4.53 0.21 -17.56
C ASN A 69 4.77 0.02 -16.07
N TYR A 70 4.77 1.14 -15.35
CA TYR A 70 5.09 1.16 -13.94
C TYR A 70 4.01 1.89 -13.16
N PRO A 71 3.18 1.17 -12.37
CA PRO A 71 2.32 1.83 -11.40
C PRO A 71 3.19 2.43 -10.31
N ILE A 72 3.03 3.72 -10.06
CA ILE A 72 3.69 4.42 -8.95
C ILE A 72 2.67 5.09 -8.05
N LEU A 73 3.07 5.26 -6.80
CA LEU A 73 2.37 6.05 -5.81
C LEU A 73 3.30 7.14 -5.32
N LEU A 74 2.96 8.38 -5.63
CA LEU A 74 3.71 9.55 -5.22
C LEU A 74 3.37 9.91 -3.79
N GLU A 75 4.39 10.09 -2.96
CA GLU A 75 4.22 10.70 -1.65
C GLU A 75 4.07 12.23 -1.75
N ASP A 76 4.88 12.82 -2.64
CA ASP A 76 4.89 14.26 -2.90
C ASP A 76 4.35 14.55 -4.31
N PHE A 77 3.29 15.37 -4.36
CA PHE A 77 2.69 15.84 -5.60
C PHE A 77 3.35 17.13 -6.12
N THR A 78 4.28 17.70 -5.37
CA THR A 78 5.06 18.88 -5.77
C THR A 78 5.85 18.54 -7.03
N ASN A 79 5.60 19.28 -8.11
CA ASN A 79 6.15 19.06 -9.45
C ASN A 79 5.65 17.80 -10.18
N SER A 80 4.53 17.18 -9.76
CA SER A 80 3.94 16.04 -10.51
C SER A 80 3.71 16.35 -12.00
N ASP A 81 3.52 17.61 -12.37
CA ASP A 81 3.43 18.12 -13.75
C ASP A 81 4.66 17.81 -14.65
N VAL A 82 5.81 17.47 -14.06
CA VAL A 82 7.02 17.08 -14.82
C VAL A 82 6.97 15.61 -15.25
N ILE A 83 6.13 14.80 -14.62
CA ILE A 83 5.87 13.40 -14.97
C ILE A 83 4.86 13.40 -16.13
N LYS A 84 5.38 13.68 -17.32
CA LYS A 84 4.58 13.77 -18.54
C LYS A 84 5.34 13.20 -19.73
N LYS A 85 4.61 12.99 -20.82
CA LYS A 85 5.15 12.53 -22.09
C LYS A 85 6.36 13.36 -22.51
N GLY A 86 7.46 12.68 -22.84
CA GLY A 86 8.72 13.28 -23.29
C GLY A 86 9.76 13.51 -22.19
N SER A 87 9.38 13.40 -20.91
CA SER A 87 10.34 13.34 -19.81
C SER A 87 11.00 11.96 -19.74
N TYR A 88 12.13 11.84 -19.03
CA TYR A 88 12.85 10.58 -18.85
C TYR A 88 12.88 10.17 -17.38
N LEU A 89 12.66 8.89 -17.10
CA LEU A 89 12.66 8.30 -15.78
C LEU A 89 13.94 7.48 -15.55
N SER A 90 14.55 7.65 -14.39
CA SER A 90 15.68 6.84 -13.93
C SER A 90 15.45 6.40 -12.50
N LYS A 91 15.75 5.14 -12.20
CA LYS A 91 15.58 4.56 -10.88
C LYS A 91 16.62 3.47 -10.63
N LYS A 92 17.24 3.53 -9.46
CA LYS A 92 18.10 2.46 -8.95
C LYS A 92 17.26 1.38 -8.25
N PRO A 93 17.66 0.10 -8.31
CA PRO A 93 16.99 -0.96 -7.59
C PRO A 93 17.10 -0.73 -6.07
N GLN A 94 16.06 -1.12 -5.31
CA GLN A 94 16.00 -1.00 -3.84
C GLN A 94 16.10 0.43 -3.28
N ASN A 95 16.08 1.46 -4.14
CA ASN A 95 15.91 2.84 -3.71
C ASN A 95 14.42 3.22 -3.74
N ASN A 96 13.97 3.93 -2.72
CA ASN A 96 12.63 4.50 -2.66
C ASN A 96 12.52 5.78 -3.48
N GLU A 97 13.62 6.26 -4.05
CA GLU A 97 13.65 7.46 -4.87
C GLU A 97 13.75 7.09 -6.35
N PHE A 98 13.09 7.90 -7.18
CA PHE A 98 13.31 7.92 -8.63
C PHE A 98 13.51 9.35 -9.12
N GLU A 99 14.20 9.46 -10.23
CA GLU A 99 14.54 10.72 -10.86
C GLU A 99 13.75 10.87 -12.16
N VAL A 100 13.23 12.07 -12.39
CA VAL A 100 12.64 12.45 -13.66
C VAL A 100 13.44 13.61 -14.25
N PHE A 101 13.97 13.40 -15.44
CA PHE A 101 14.67 14.42 -16.20
C PHE A 101 13.68 15.09 -17.16
N SER A 102 13.52 16.40 -17.00
CA SER A 102 12.65 17.22 -17.85
C SER A 102 13.29 18.60 -18.03
N ASN A 103 13.33 19.11 -19.27
CA ASN A 103 13.92 20.43 -19.58
C ASN A 103 15.33 20.67 -18.99
N ASN A 104 16.23 19.69 -19.12
CA ASN A 104 17.59 19.71 -18.58
C ASN A 104 17.68 19.88 -17.04
N LYS A 105 16.59 19.63 -16.31
CA LYS A 105 16.57 19.57 -14.85
C LYS A 105 16.24 18.16 -14.39
N SER A 106 16.85 17.75 -13.27
CA SER A 106 16.49 16.52 -12.57
C SER A 106 15.56 16.85 -11.42
N TYR A 107 14.49 16.07 -11.29
CA TYR A 107 13.50 16.14 -10.22
C TYR A 107 13.50 14.80 -9.48
N HIS A 108 13.72 14.86 -8.16
CA HIS A 108 13.72 13.68 -7.32
C HIS A 108 12.33 13.48 -6.72
N PHE A 109 11.83 12.26 -6.81
CA PHE A 109 10.54 11.86 -6.26
C PHE A 109 10.72 10.69 -5.31
N ILE A 110 9.98 10.73 -4.21
CA ILE A 110 9.94 9.66 -3.23
C ILE A 110 8.71 8.80 -3.53
N LEU A 111 8.96 7.50 -3.72
CA LEU A 111 7.94 6.48 -3.78
C LEU A 111 7.51 6.14 -2.38
N THR A 112 6.20 6.04 -2.20
CA THR A 112 5.64 5.47 -1.00
C THR A 112 5.02 4.10 -1.29
N SER A 113 5.06 3.23 -0.29
CA SER A 113 4.39 1.94 -0.33
C SER A 113 3.30 1.93 0.74
N TYR A 114 2.20 1.21 0.49
CA TYR A 114 1.18 1.01 1.51
C TYR A 114 1.58 -0.02 2.56
N LYS A 115 2.82 -0.52 2.57
CA LYS A 115 3.24 -1.56 3.52
C LYS A 115 3.21 -1.07 4.97
N ASP A 116 3.68 0.14 5.22
CA ASP A 116 3.67 0.73 6.57
C ASP A 116 2.23 1.07 6.99
N TYR A 117 1.40 1.51 6.04
CA TYR A 117 -0.02 1.75 6.27
C TYR A 117 -0.80 0.45 6.55
N GLU A 118 -0.54 -0.62 5.77
CA GLU A 118 -1.07 -1.97 5.98
C GLU A 118 -0.73 -2.43 7.40
N MET A 119 0.55 -2.35 7.77
CA MET A 119 1.01 -2.78 9.10
C MET A 119 0.34 -1.99 10.22
N THR A 120 0.23 -0.67 10.05
CA THR A 120 -0.45 0.20 11.01
C THR A 120 -1.92 -0.19 11.18
N LEU A 121 -2.65 -0.41 10.08
CA LEU A 121 -4.04 -0.86 10.11
C LEU A 121 -4.18 -2.23 10.75
N ARG A 122 -3.31 -3.18 10.42
CA ARG A 122 -3.32 -4.53 10.99
C ARG A 122 -3.16 -4.51 12.50
N ILE A 123 -2.24 -3.69 13.01
CA ILE A 123 -2.01 -3.51 14.45
C ILE A 123 -3.26 -2.87 15.10
N LEU A 124 -3.79 -1.81 14.52
CA LEU A 124 -4.95 -1.10 15.06
C LEU A 124 -6.17 -2.01 15.14
N PHE A 125 -6.50 -2.72 14.06
CA PHE A 125 -7.61 -3.68 14.04
C PHE A 125 -7.38 -4.87 14.99
N PHE A 126 -6.15 -5.34 15.12
CA PHE A 126 -5.81 -6.39 16.09
C PHE A 126 -6.13 -5.93 17.52
N ILE A 127 -5.62 -4.76 17.92
CA ILE A 127 -5.87 -4.19 19.26
C ILE A 127 -7.36 -3.97 19.50
N SER A 128 -8.08 -3.35 18.55
CA SER A 128 -9.52 -3.14 18.66
C SER A 128 -10.30 -4.45 18.82
N THR A 129 -9.94 -5.48 18.06
CA THR A 129 -10.59 -6.80 18.14
C THR A 129 -10.33 -7.46 19.48
N VAL A 130 -9.10 -7.39 20.01
CA VAL A 130 -8.76 -7.91 21.34
C VAL A 130 -9.54 -7.21 22.45
N ILE A 131 -9.71 -5.89 22.38
CA ILE A 131 -10.52 -5.12 23.35
C ILE A 131 -11.98 -5.61 23.32
N VAL A 132 -12.57 -5.72 22.13
CA VAL A 132 -13.96 -6.18 21.97
C VAL A 132 -14.14 -7.60 22.51
N ILE A 133 -13.24 -8.53 22.18
CA ILE A 133 -13.25 -9.90 22.70
C ILE A 133 -13.19 -9.88 24.24
N SER A 134 -12.28 -9.10 24.81
CA SER A 134 -12.06 -9.03 26.27
C SER A 134 -13.30 -8.50 27.01
N VAL A 135 -13.88 -7.39 26.54
CA VAL A 135 -15.10 -6.81 27.10
C VAL A 135 -16.28 -7.78 26.98
N THR A 136 -16.42 -8.44 25.83
CA THR A 136 -17.51 -9.39 25.59
C THR A 136 -17.37 -10.61 26.49
N TYR A 137 -16.15 -11.15 26.64
CA TYR A 137 -15.87 -12.25 27.55
C TYR A 137 -16.21 -11.89 29.00
N TYR A 138 -15.77 -10.72 29.47
CA TYR A 138 -16.06 -10.23 30.82
C TYR A 138 -17.56 -10.14 31.08
N LYS A 139 -18.33 -9.52 30.17
CA LYS A 139 -19.78 -9.40 30.30
C LYS A 139 -20.52 -10.74 30.30
N LEU A 140 -20.08 -11.70 29.48
CA LEU A 140 -20.78 -12.98 29.31
C LEU A 140 -20.44 -14.00 30.39
N PHE A 141 -19.21 -14.03 30.89
CA PHE A 141 -18.72 -15.13 31.72
C PHE A 141 -18.22 -14.72 33.11
N ILE A 142 -17.91 -13.45 33.35
CA ILE A 142 -17.45 -12.96 34.66
C ILE A 142 -18.57 -12.20 35.36
N ASN A 143 -19.21 -11.23 34.71
CA ASN A 143 -20.26 -10.42 35.32
C ASN A 143 -21.61 -11.16 35.50
N LYS A 144 -21.76 -12.34 34.89
CA LYS A 144 -22.92 -13.23 35.05
C LYS A 144 -22.65 -14.43 35.96
N SER A 145 -21.41 -14.60 36.43
CA SER A 145 -21.02 -15.65 37.38
C SER A 145 -21.04 -15.12 38.81
#